data_AF-A0A524DJY5-F1
#
_entry.id   AF-A0A524DJY5-F1
#
_cell.length_a   1.000
_cell.length_b   1.000
_cell.length_c   1.000
_cell.angle_alpha   90.00
_cell.angle_beta   90.00
_cell.angle_gamma   90.00
#
_symmetry.space_group_name_H-M   'P 1'
#
loop_
_entity.id
_entity.type
_entity.pdbx_description
1 polymer ?
#
loop_
_entity_poly.entity_id
_entity_poly.type
_entity_poly.pdbx_seq_one_letter_code
_entity_poly.pdbx_strand_id
1 'polypeptide(L)'
;MNKLRTGKSQSILGFCILKLGNNQSLNDYELVFKKGLRDPLIQNVIESNKQEIMQKEKGNSIIPLDEVMIIIHFFEDSYQNKIILIFMDDKERDINFTQLYLISKEIFKKFSSQINHTEIKTFCNEIIKIPQSEDLIGIFILNPSGSPYFTKINKERAGLANKDVQISGFISAILTFSKEVISQDSGGNLKEINFGNQRFFTIIRNNVIFAYLVENANKLFKRYMQIVVDEFFSSYKKELEQYNGDISPFKGFENTLNKYFKI
;
A
#
# COMPACT_ATOMS: atom_id res chain seq x y z
N MET A 1 11.82 -38.96 -2.54
CA MET A 1 10.96 -37.95 -1.85
C MET A 1 11.65 -36.61 -1.94
N ASN A 2 11.22 -35.76 -2.88
CA ASN A 2 11.86 -34.48 -3.18
C ASN A 2 11.57 -33.46 -2.07
N LYS A 3 12.61 -33.08 -1.30
CA LYS A 3 12.66 -31.80 -0.59
C LYS A 3 12.67 -30.70 -1.65
N LEU A 4 11.50 -30.15 -1.96
CA LEU A 4 11.41 -28.85 -2.63
C LEU A 4 12.13 -27.84 -1.72
N ARG A 5 13.22 -27.26 -2.21
CA ARG A 5 13.88 -26.11 -1.58
C ARG A 5 12.91 -24.92 -1.61
N THR A 6 12.06 -24.84 -0.60
CA THR A 6 11.21 -23.67 -0.31
C THR A 6 12.10 -22.63 0.35
N GLY A 7 12.64 -21.69 -0.43
CA GLY A 7 13.56 -20.71 0.14
C GLY A 7 13.96 -19.55 -0.76
N LYS A 8 13.24 -19.30 -1.86
CA LYS A 8 13.43 -18.06 -2.62
C LYS A 8 12.26 -17.15 -2.34
N SER A 9 12.55 -16.03 -1.70
CA SER A 9 11.59 -14.94 -1.61
C SER A 9 11.24 -14.45 -3.01
N GLN A 10 9.97 -14.12 -3.21
CA GLN A 10 9.43 -13.61 -4.45
C GLN A 10 9.29 -12.09 -4.33
N SER A 11 9.95 -11.36 -5.23
CA SER A 11 9.79 -9.93 -5.35
C SER A 11 8.66 -9.64 -6.33
N ILE A 12 7.60 -8.96 -5.88
CA ILE A 12 6.42 -8.55 -6.66
C ILE A 12 6.00 -7.14 -6.24
N LEU A 13 5.23 -6.45 -7.08
CA LEU A 13 4.76 -5.10 -6.77
C LEU A 13 3.68 -5.10 -5.68
N GLY A 14 2.78 -6.08 -5.68
CA GLY A 14 1.70 -6.18 -4.69
C GLY A 14 1.20 -7.59 -4.48
N PHE A 15 0.65 -7.83 -3.30
CA PHE A 15 0.10 -9.11 -2.89
C PHE A 15 -1.02 -8.95 -1.87
N CYS A 16 -2.11 -9.69 -2.03
CA CYS A 16 -3.10 -9.84 -0.97
C CYS A 16 -3.72 -11.23 -0.91
N ILE A 17 -4.24 -11.54 0.27
CA ILE A 17 -5.00 -12.75 0.54
C ILE A 17 -6.36 -12.33 1.09
N LEU A 18 -7.41 -12.84 0.45
CA LEU A 18 -8.79 -12.66 0.86
C LEU A 18 -9.39 -14.02 1.22
N LYS A 19 -10.33 -14.01 2.16
CA LYS A 19 -11.18 -15.15 2.49
C LYS A 19 -12.63 -14.76 2.28
N LEU A 20 -13.37 -15.56 1.53
CA LEU A 20 -14.82 -15.40 1.34
C LEU A 20 -15.54 -16.59 1.96
N GLY A 21 -16.46 -16.33 2.89
CA GLY A 21 -17.31 -17.36 3.46
C GLY A 21 -18.44 -17.80 2.52
N ASN A 22 -18.91 -19.03 2.70
CA ASN A 22 -19.97 -19.66 1.89
C ASN A 22 -21.28 -18.84 1.82
N ASN A 23 -21.61 -18.06 2.86
CA ASN A 23 -22.85 -17.29 2.98
C ASN A 23 -22.65 -15.76 2.87
N GLN A 24 -21.46 -15.30 2.50
CA GLN A 24 -21.15 -13.87 2.44
C GLN A 24 -21.42 -13.31 1.04
N SER A 25 -21.97 -12.10 0.99
CA SER A 25 -21.97 -11.33 -0.26
C SER A 25 -20.53 -11.03 -0.66
N LEU A 26 -20.20 -10.90 -1.95
CA LEU A 26 -18.81 -10.66 -2.38
C LEU A 26 -18.22 -9.32 -1.90
N ASN A 27 -19.03 -8.44 -1.33
CA ASN A 27 -18.55 -7.22 -0.68
C ASN A 27 -18.04 -7.48 0.75
N ASP A 28 -18.30 -8.67 1.28
CA ASP A 28 -17.98 -9.07 2.66
C ASP A 28 -16.82 -10.07 2.69
N TYR A 29 -15.76 -9.84 1.90
CA TYR A 29 -14.54 -10.62 2.04
C TYR A 29 -13.75 -10.19 3.27
N GLU A 30 -13.11 -11.15 3.93
CA GLU A 30 -12.13 -10.90 4.97
C GLU A 30 -10.74 -10.66 4.33
N LEU A 31 -10.18 -9.46 4.53
CA LEU A 31 -8.80 -9.15 4.15
C LEU A 31 -7.82 -9.76 5.17
N VAL A 32 -7.21 -10.90 4.84
CA VAL A 32 -6.29 -11.58 5.76
C VAL A 32 -4.90 -10.97 5.72
N PHE A 33 -4.40 -10.66 4.53
CA PHE A 33 -3.08 -10.08 4.30
C PHE A 33 -3.11 -9.13 3.11
N LYS A 34 -2.40 -8.00 3.19
CA LYS A 34 -2.22 -7.05 2.09
C LYS A 34 -0.85 -6.41 2.17
N LYS A 35 -0.21 -6.25 1.02
CA LYS A 35 1.06 -5.54 0.88
C LYS A 35 1.17 -4.97 -0.53
N GLY A 36 1.37 -3.66 -0.65
CA GLY A 36 1.50 -3.02 -1.97
C GLY A 36 0.23 -3.04 -2.83
N LEU A 37 -0.96 -3.25 -2.29
CA LEU A 37 -2.20 -3.14 -3.05
C LEU A 37 -3.12 -2.11 -2.41
N ARG A 38 -3.84 -1.36 -3.25
CA ARG A 38 -4.87 -0.41 -2.83
C ARG A 38 -6.22 -1.11 -2.83
N ASP A 39 -7.10 -0.75 -1.91
CA ASP A 39 -8.41 -1.39 -1.79
C ASP A 39 -9.28 -1.27 -3.05
N PRO A 40 -9.32 -0.12 -3.77
CA PRO A 40 -10.09 -0.03 -5.02
C PRO A 40 -9.65 -1.03 -6.09
N LEU A 41 -8.33 -1.32 -6.17
CA LEU A 41 -7.83 -2.32 -7.12
C LEU A 41 -8.31 -3.72 -6.72
N ILE A 42 -8.25 -4.06 -5.43
CA ILE A 42 -8.72 -5.35 -4.92
C ILE A 42 -10.22 -5.52 -5.22
N GLN A 43 -11.03 -4.51 -4.93
CA GLN A 43 -12.48 -4.52 -5.21
C GLN A 43 -12.77 -4.76 -6.70
N ASN A 44 -12.14 -3.97 -7.58
CA ASN A 44 -12.33 -4.11 -9.04
C ASN A 44 -11.93 -5.50 -9.55
N VAL A 45 -10.83 -6.06 -9.04
CA VAL A 45 -10.34 -7.40 -9.40
C VAL A 45 -11.35 -8.49 -8.97
N ILE A 46 -11.91 -8.36 -7.77
CA ILE A 46 -12.90 -9.31 -7.25
C ILE A 46 -14.21 -9.21 -7.99
N GLU A 47 -14.71 -8.00 -8.24
CA GLU A 47 -15.95 -7.78 -8.99
C GLU A 47 -15.87 -8.35 -10.41
N SER A 48 -14.76 -8.10 -11.11
CA SER A 48 -14.55 -8.57 -12.48
C SER A 48 -14.42 -10.10 -12.62
N ASN A 49 -13.94 -10.80 -11.58
CA ASN A 49 -13.72 -12.26 -11.61
C ASN A 49 -14.74 -13.05 -10.76
N LYS A 50 -15.76 -12.35 -10.24
CA LYS A 50 -16.74 -12.88 -9.29
C LYS A 50 -17.37 -14.20 -9.74
N GLN A 51 -17.89 -14.25 -10.96
CA GLN A 51 -18.61 -15.44 -11.44
C GLN A 51 -17.71 -16.68 -11.47
N GLU A 52 -16.48 -16.52 -11.97
CA GLU A 52 -15.53 -17.62 -12.08
C GLU A 52 -15.10 -18.14 -10.70
N ILE A 53 -14.78 -17.23 -9.77
CA ILE A 53 -14.34 -17.57 -8.41
C ILE A 53 -15.42 -18.35 -7.66
N MET A 54 -16.69 -17.98 -7.84
CA MET A 54 -17.81 -18.64 -7.15
C MET A 54 -18.15 -20.00 -7.75
N GLN A 55 -18.07 -20.16 -9.07
CA GLN A 55 -18.51 -21.39 -9.75
C GLN A 55 -17.49 -22.53 -9.71
N LYS A 56 -16.20 -22.25 -9.49
CA LYS A 56 -15.13 -23.25 -9.55
C LYS A 56 -14.50 -23.47 -8.18
N GLU A 57 -14.20 -24.72 -7.82
CA GLU A 57 -13.47 -25.05 -6.59
C GLU A 57 -12.03 -24.48 -6.60
N LYS A 58 -11.42 -24.36 -7.77
CA LYS A 58 -10.08 -23.80 -7.93
C LYS A 58 -9.92 -23.20 -9.32
N GLY A 59 -9.03 -22.24 -9.44
CA GLY A 59 -8.71 -21.65 -10.73
C GLY A 59 -7.66 -20.57 -10.65
N ASN A 60 -7.36 -20.02 -11.81
CA ASN A 60 -6.43 -18.92 -11.98
C ASN A 60 -6.91 -17.98 -13.08
N SER A 61 -6.63 -16.69 -12.92
CA SER A 61 -6.95 -15.65 -13.91
C SER A 61 -5.78 -14.67 -14.01
N ILE A 62 -5.60 -14.08 -15.19
CA ILE A 62 -4.60 -13.05 -15.45
C ILE A 62 -5.32 -11.86 -16.06
N ILE A 63 -5.23 -10.71 -15.42
CA ILE A 63 -5.79 -9.45 -15.90
C ILE A 63 -4.62 -8.54 -16.32
N PRO A 64 -4.38 -8.36 -17.62
CA PRO A 64 -3.45 -7.35 -18.07
C PRO A 64 -4.05 -5.96 -17.87
N LEU A 65 -3.33 -5.08 -17.19
CA LEU A 65 -3.61 -3.65 -17.18
C LEU A 65 -2.57 -2.94 -18.06
N ASP A 66 -2.62 -1.61 -18.15
CA ASP A 66 -1.70 -0.85 -19.00
C ASP A 66 -0.24 -1.08 -18.59
N GLU A 67 0.01 -0.96 -17.29
CA GLU A 67 1.35 -0.85 -16.71
C GLU A 67 1.73 -2.02 -15.81
N VAL A 68 0.77 -2.85 -15.44
CA VAL A 68 0.94 -3.96 -14.51
C VAL A 68 0.10 -5.13 -14.98
N MET A 69 0.38 -6.30 -14.43
CA MET A 69 -0.47 -7.47 -14.58
C MET A 69 -0.92 -7.98 -13.22
N ILE A 70 -2.19 -8.35 -13.13
CA ILE A 70 -2.79 -8.96 -11.95
C ILE A 70 -2.91 -10.45 -12.20
N ILE A 71 -2.43 -11.26 -11.28
CA ILE A 71 -2.56 -12.71 -11.30
C ILE A 71 -3.39 -13.14 -10.10
N ILE A 72 -4.45 -13.90 -10.34
CA ILE A 72 -5.34 -14.39 -9.31
C ILE A 72 -5.19 -15.90 -9.24
N HIS A 73 -5.02 -16.44 -8.04
CA HIS A 73 -5.21 -17.85 -7.74
C HIS A 73 -6.29 -17.99 -6.69
N PHE A 74 -7.22 -18.93 -6.85
CA PHE A 74 -8.23 -19.20 -5.85
C PHE A 74 -8.43 -20.70 -5.62
N PHE A 75 -8.81 -21.04 -4.39
CA PHE A 75 -9.00 -22.40 -3.90
C PHE A 75 -10.17 -22.43 -2.92
N GLU A 76 -10.95 -23.50 -2.96
CA GLU A 76 -12.04 -23.78 -2.03
C GLU A 76 -11.59 -24.78 -0.96
N ASP A 77 -11.87 -24.47 0.31
CA ASP A 77 -11.62 -25.39 1.43
C ASP A 77 -12.78 -26.38 1.66
N SER A 78 -12.62 -27.30 2.62
CA SER A 78 -13.64 -28.29 2.96
C SER A 78 -14.94 -27.70 3.55
N TYR A 79 -14.92 -26.42 3.94
CA TYR A 79 -16.06 -25.68 4.46
C TYR A 79 -16.66 -24.74 3.41
N GLN A 80 -16.28 -24.92 2.14
CA GLN A 80 -16.72 -24.12 1.00
C GLN A 80 -16.31 -22.64 1.10
N ASN A 81 -15.28 -22.31 1.90
CA ASN A 81 -14.70 -20.96 1.89
C ASN A 81 -13.76 -20.83 0.69
N LYS A 82 -13.80 -19.68 0.00
CA LYS A 82 -12.83 -19.35 -1.04
C LYS A 82 -11.65 -18.60 -0.43
N ILE A 83 -10.45 -19.11 -0.66
CA ILE A 83 -9.20 -18.41 -0.40
C ILE A 83 -8.70 -17.86 -1.72
N ILE A 84 -8.59 -16.54 -1.83
CA ILE A 84 -8.20 -15.83 -3.04
C ILE A 84 -6.86 -15.15 -2.79
N LEU A 85 -5.91 -15.38 -3.68
CA LEU A 85 -4.59 -14.78 -3.68
C LEU A 85 -4.46 -13.90 -4.92
N ILE A 86 -4.16 -12.63 -4.72
CA ILE A 86 -3.96 -11.67 -5.80
C ILE A 86 -2.51 -11.22 -5.77
N PHE A 87 -1.82 -11.41 -6.89
CA PHE A 87 -0.46 -10.94 -7.12
C PHE A 87 -0.51 -9.82 -8.15
N MET A 88 0.35 -8.83 -7.99
CA MET A 88 0.56 -7.77 -8.97
C MET A 88 2.05 -7.61 -9.23
N ASP A 89 2.42 -7.54 -10.50
CA ASP A 89 3.79 -7.27 -10.92
C ASP A 89 3.80 -6.41 -12.18
N ASP A 90 4.99 -5.97 -12.58
CA ASP A 90 5.19 -5.26 -13.84
C ASP A 90 4.82 -6.17 -15.02
N LYS A 91 4.10 -5.62 -15.99
CA LYS A 91 3.66 -6.34 -17.19
C LYS A 91 4.84 -6.72 -18.09
N GLU A 92 5.93 -5.95 -18.06
CA GLU A 92 7.11 -6.19 -18.88
C GLU A 92 8.06 -7.24 -18.26
N ARG A 93 7.80 -7.66 -17.02
CA ARG A 93 8.65 -8.61 -16.31
C ARG A 93 8.26 -10.04 -16.60
N ASP A 94 9.25 -10.90 -16.83
CA ASP A 94 9.05 -12.35 -16.92
C ASP A 94 8.66 -12.92 -15.54
N ILE A 95 7.38 -13.24 -15.38
CA ILE A 95 6.85 -13.83 -14.15
C ILE A 95 6.91 -15.35 -14.21
N ASN A 96 7.51 -15.95 -13.19
CA ASN A 96 7.46 -17.39 -13.00
C ASN A 96 6.12 -17.82 -12.39
N PHE A 97 5.12 -18.05 -13.25
CA PHE A 97 3.78 -18.48 -12.84
C PHE A 97 3.78 -19.78 -12.03
N THR A 98 4.66 -20.73 -12.36
CA THR A 98 4.80 -21.98 -11.62
C THR A 98 5.21 -21.71 -10.17
N GLN A 99 6.17 -20.83 -9.94
CA GLN A 99 6.60 -20.43 -8.60
C GLN A 99 5.45 -19.77 -7.82
N LEU A 100 4.71 -18.84 -8.44
CA LEU A 100 3.57 -18.17 -7.78
C LEU A 100 2.47 -19.16 -7.42
N TYR A 101 2.19 -20.13 -8.28
CA TYR A 101 1.21 -21.17 -8.01
C TYR A 101 1.64 -22.09 -6.86
N LEU A 102 2.92 -22.46 -6.79
CA LEU A 102 3.47 -23.24 -5.67
C LEU A 102 3.35 -22.47 -4.35
N ILE A 103 3.70 -21.19 -4.33
CA ILE A 103 3.50 -20.30 -3.17
C ILE A 103 2.03 -20.30 -2.75
N SER A 104 1.12 -20.18 -3.73
CA SER A 104 -0.32 -20.13 -3.47
C SER A 104 -0.84 -21.43 -2.85
N LYS A 105 -0.35 -22.58 -3.33
CA LYS A 105 -0.65 -23.88 -2.72
C LYS A 105 -0.14 -24.01 -1.30
N GLU A 106 1.06 -23.51 -1.01
CA GLU A 106 1.62 -23.53 0.35
C GLU A 106 0.80 -22.66 1.31
N ILE A 107 0.43 -21.46 0.88
CA ILE A 107 -0.46 -20.58 1.65
C ILE A 107 -1.80 -21.26 1.90
N PHE A 108 -2.43 -21.82 0.85
CA PHE A 108 -3.72 -22.51 0.98
C PHE A 108 -3.64 -23.69 1.96
N LYS A 109 -2.60 -24.53 1.87
CA LYS A 109 -2.38 -25.63 2.83
C LYS A 109 -2.30 -25.13 4.28
N LYS A 110 -1.64 -24.00 4.51
CA LYS A 110 -1.55 -23.38 5.85
C LYS A 110 -2.92 -22.91 6.35
N PHE A 111 -3.76 -22.35 5.47
CA PHE A 111 -5.15 -22.03 5.81
C PHE A 111 -5.96 -23.28 6.17
N SER A 112 -5.85 -24.35 5.38
CA SER A 112 -6.58 -25.59 5.63
C SER A 112 -6.16 -26.29 6.93
N SER A 113 -4.93 -26.07 7.41
CA SER A 113 -4.45 -26.60 8.70
C SER A 113 -4.88 -25.79 9.93
N GLN A 114 -5.84 -24.86 9.80
CA GLN A 114 -6.36 -24.00 10.89
C GLN A 114 -5.28 -23.19 11.62
N ILE A 115 -4.22 -22.82 10.93
CA ILE A 115 -3.17 -21.95 11.47
C ILE A 115 -3.74 -20.54 11.72
N ASN A 116 -3.31 -19.90 12.81
CA ASN A 116 -3.70 -18.53 13.15
C ASN A 116 -3.28 -17.54 12.04
N HIS A 117 -4.11 -16.54 11.75
CA HIS A 117 -3.84 -15.47 10.77
C HIS A 117 -2.48 -14.79 11.01
N THR A 118 -2.02 -14.69 12.26
CA THR A 118 -0.70 -14.12 12.58
C THR A 118 0.46 -14.90 11.94
N GLU A 119 0.42 -16.23 11.99
CA GLU A 119 1.46 -17.07 11.38
C GLU A 119 1.44 -17.00 9.86
N ILE A 120 0.24 -16.88 9.26
CA ILE A 120 0.09 -16.65 7.82
C ILE A 120 0.71 -15.31 7.42
N LYS A 121 0.47 -14.25 8.20
CA LYS A 121 1.08 -12.92 7.97
C LYS A 121 2.60 -12.98 8.06
N THR A 122 3.16 -13.67 9.06
CA THR A 122 4.61 -13.86 9.20
C THR A 122 5.19 -14.60 8.00
N PHE A 123 4.60 -15.73 7.62
CA PHE A 123 5.01 -16.50 6.45
C PHE A 123 4.98 -15.66 5.17
N CYS A 124 3.90 -14.90 4.95
CA CYS A 124 3.78 -14.02 3.79
C CYS A 124 4.84 -12.91 3.78
N ASN A 125 5.19 -12.33 4.94
CA ASN A 125 6.23 -11.31 5.04
C ASN A 125 7.64 -11.85 4.77
N GLU A 126 7.89 -13.13 5.05
CA GLU A 126 9.15 -13.80 4.75
C GLU A 126 9.29 -14.06 3.25
N ILE A 127 8.26 -14.66 2.63
CA ILE A 127 8.33 -15.10 1.23
C ILE A 127 8.01 -14.00 0.23
N ILE A 128 7.17 -13.01 0.58
CA ILE A 128 6.77 -11.92 -0.33
C ILE A 128 7.53 -10.63 0.01
N LYS A 129 8.37 -10.20 -0.92
CA LYS A 129 9.06 -8.91 -0.87
C LYS A 129 8.42 -7.97 -1.88
N ILE A 130 8.22 -6.72 -1.47
CA ILE A 130 7.93 -5.64 -2.39
C ILE A 130 9.21 -4.81 -2.55
N PRO A 131 9.54 -4.34 -3.76
CA PRO A 131 10.70 -3.47 -3.94
C PRO A 131 10.48 -2.17 -3.16
N GLN A 132 11.53 -1.63 -2.54
CA GLN A 132 11.45 -0.33 -1.88
C GLN A 132 11.99 0.75 -2.81
N SER A 133 11.45 1.96 -2.69
CA SER A 133 12.01 3.15 -3.35
C SER A 133 13.05 3.82 -2.44
N GLU A 134 14.17 4.24 -3.03
CA GLU A 134 15.28 4.94 -2.36
C GLU A 134 15.19 6.46 -2.52
N ASP A 135 14.20 6.94 -3.27
CA ASP A 135 14.12 8.33 -3.70
C ASP A 135 13.52 9.27 -2.64
N LEU A 136 12.99 8.74 -1.53
CA LEU A 136 12.36 9.53 -0.47
C LEU A 136 13.41 10.20 0.43
N ILE A 137 13.50 11.53 0.37
CA ILE A 137 14.30 12.31 1.32
C ILE A 137 13.52 12.56 2.61
N GLY A 138 12.23 12.87 2.50
CA GLY A 138 11.42 13.13 3.67
C GLY A 138 9.93 13.10 3.38
N ILE A 139 9.14 12.84 4.41
CA ILE A 139 7.69 12.87 4.38
C ILE A 139 7.18 13.69 5.56
N PHE A 140 6.21 14.54 5.27
CA PHE A 140 5.49 15.37 6.21
C PHE A 140 4.01 15.05 6.07
N ILE A 141 3.40 14.56 7.13
CA ILE A 141 1.97 14.31 7.23
C ILE A 141 1.42 15.33 8.21
N LEU A 142 0.73 16.33 7.70
CA LEU A 142 0.38 17.54 8.41
C LEU A 142 -1.13 17.72 8.45
N ASN A 143 -1.61 18.39 9.49
CA ASN A 143 -2.94 18.99 9.49
C ASN A 143 -2.93 20.29 8.63
N PRO A 144 -4.09 20.94 8.40
CA PRO A 144 -4.15 22.15 7.60
C PRO A 144 -3.36 23.32 8.18
N SER A 145 -3.20 23.40 9.51
CA SER A 145 -2.42 24.45 10.18
C SER A 145 -0.91 24.24 10.10
N GLY A 146 -0.45 23.16 9.46
CA GLY A 146 0.98 22.83 9.36
C GLY A 146 1.54 22.11 10.59
N SER A 147 0.70 21.72 11.55
CA SER A 147 1.13 20.88 12.67
C SER A 147 1.28 19.43 12.21
N PRO A 148 2.40 18.76 12.51
CA PRO A 148 2.63 17.41 12.04
C PRO A 148 1.82 16.38 12.82
N TYR A 149 1.15 15.48 12.10
CA TYR A 149 0.78 14.16 12.62
C TYR A 149 2.00 13.25 12.65
N PHE A 150 2.82 13.29 11.60
CA PHE A 150 4.01 12.47 11.45
C PHE A 150 5.01 13.16 10.52
N THR A 151 6.29 13.13 10.90
CA THR A 151 7.39 13.59 10.03
C THR A 151 8.54 12.60 10.09
N LYS A 152 9.12 12.30 8.93
CA LYS A 152 10.36 11.54 8.83
C LYS A 152 11.23 12.14 7.75
N ILE A 153 12.49 12.40 8.08
CA ILE A 153 13.51 12.89 7.16
C ILE A 153 14.66 11.89 7.21
N ASN A 154 15.27 11.61 6.05
CA ASN A 154 16.44 10.76 5.93
C ASN A 154 17.56 11.29 6.85
N LYS A 155 18.10 10.42 7.69
CA LYS A 155 19.10 10.77 8.71
C LYS A 155 20.40 11.33 8.12
N GLU A 156 20.73 10.97 6.89
CA GLU A 156 21.90 11.48 6.18
C GLU A 156 21.75 12.97 5.81
N ARG A 157 20.54 13.54 5.92
CA ARG A 157 20.23 14.95 5.67
C ARG A 157 19.98 15.72 6.99
N ALA A 158 20.88 15.59 7.97
CA ALA A 158 20.73 16.18 9.31
C ALA A 158 20.42 17.69 9.35
N GLY A 159 20.89 18.46 8.36
CA GLY A 159 20.59 19.90 8.25
C GLY A 159 19.12 20.23 7.97
N LEU A 160 18.35 19.29 7.42
CA LEU A 160 16.90 19.41 7.20
C LEU A 160 16.09 18.93 8.41
N ALA A 161 16.59 17.92 9.14
CA ALA A 161 15.92 17.34 10.30
C ALA A 161 15.62 18.38 11.39
N ASN A 162 16.53 19.34 11.58
CA ASN A 162 16.38 20.42 12.57
C ASN A 162 15.48 21.58 12.11
N LYS A 163 14.89 21.49 10.90
CA LYS A 163 14.07 22.54 10.29
C LYS A 163 12.65 22.06 9.96
N ASP A 164 12.24 20.92 10.52
CA ASP A 164 10.97 20.29 10.23
C ASP A 164 9.75 21.19 10.51
N VAL A 165 9.79 21.97 11.60
CA VAL A 165 8.74 22.94 11.95
C VAL A 165 8.62 24.05 10.89
N GLN A 166 9.74 24.65 10.47
CA GLN A 166 9.73 25.71 9.46
C GLN A 166 9.27 25.17 8.09
N ILE A 167 9.72 23.97 7.72
CA ILE A 167 9.29 23.31 6.48
C ILE A 167 7.79 23.03 6.51
N SER A 168 7.27 22.54 7.64
CA SER A 168 5.84 22.24 7.79
C SER A 168 4.97 23.50 7.69
N GLY A 169 5.37 24.58 8.37
CA GLY A 169 4.69 25.88 8.27
C GLY A 169 4.71 26.45 6.85
N PHE A 170 5.85 26.33 6.16
CA PHE A 170 5.97 26.75 4.77
C PHE A 170 5.06 25.97 3.82
N ILE A 171 5.01 24.64 3.95
CA ILE A 171 4.13 23.78 3.14
C ILE A 171 2.66 24.15 3.36
N SER A 172 2.23 24.31 4.62
CA SER A 172 0.85 24.70 4.95
C SER A 172 0.49 26.07 4.38
N ALA A 173 1.38 27.07 4.50
CA ALA A 173 1.16 28.40 3.96
C ALA A 173 1.00 28.39 2.43
N ILE A 174 1.88 27.69 1.71
CA ILE A 174 1.78 27.57 0.25
C ILE A 174 0.50 26.87 -0.17
N LEU A 175 0.12 25.78 0.50
CA LEU A 175 -1.09 25.04 0.14
C LEU A 175 -2.35 25.85 0.44
N THR A 176 -2.36 26.63 1.51
CA THR A 176 -3.45 27.56 1.84
C THR A 176 -3.58 28.65 0.79
N PHE A 177 -2.46 29.31 0.44
CA PHE A 177 -2.44 30.30 -0.64
C PHE A 177 -2.90 29.70 -1.98
N SER A 178 -2.39 28.51 -2.33
CA SER A 178 -2.80 27.82 -3.54
C SER A 178 -4.30 27.51 -3.54
N LYS A 179 -4.90 27.17 -2.40
CA LYS A 179 -6.34 26.95 -2.31
C LYS A 179 -7.09 28.25 -2.61
N GLU A 180 -6.68 29.36 -2.04
CA GLU A 180 -7.32 30.66 -2.27
C GLU A 180 -7.20 31.11 -3.74
N VAL A 181 -6.07 30.87 -4.39
CA VAL A 181 -5.81 31.36 -5.75
C VAL A 181 -6.27 30.38 -6.85
N ILE A 182 -6.08 29.08 -6.66
CA ILE A 182 -6.33 28.06 -7.70
C ILE A 182 -7.71 27.42 -7.55
N SER A 183 -8.15 27.15 -6.32
CA SER A 183 -9.34 26.32 -6.09
C SER A 183 -10.66 27.09 -6.13
N GLN A 184 -10.64 28.42 -6.16
CA GLN A 184 -11.87 29.22 -6.29
C GLN A 184 -12.55 29.05 -7.66
N ASP A 185 -11.77 28.83 -8.74
CA ASP A 185 -12.33 28.73 -10.10
C ASP A 185 -12.18 27.33 -10.75
N SER A 186 -11.23 26.50 -10.29
CA SER A 186 -10.87 25.24 -10.98
C SER A 186 -11.08 23.97 -10.16
N GLY A 187 -11.33 24.08 -8.85
CA GLY A 187 -11.33 22.93 -7.93
C GLY A 187 -9.97 22.20 -7.83
N GLY A 188 -8.91 22.75 -8.44
CA GLY A 188 -7.57 22.17 -8.45
C GLY A 188 -6.84 22.35 -7.12
N ASN A 189 -6.08 21.33 -6.72
CA ASN A 189 -5.14 21.39 -5.58
C ASN A 189 -3.70 21.39 -6.11
N LEU A 190 -2.79 22.07 -5.39
CA LEU A 190 -1.36 21.99 -5.67
C LEU A 190 -0.86 20.54 -5.50
N LYS A 191 -0.21 20.00 -6.53
CA LYS A 191 0.31 18.63 -6.56
C LYS A 191 1.83 18.54 -6.47
N GLU A 192 2.52 19.60 -6.87
CA GLU A 192 3.98 19.64 -6.94
C GLU A 192 4.49 21.04 -6.63
N ILE A 193 5.55 21.14 -5.83
CA ILE A 193 6.31 22.36 -5.57
C ILE A 193 7.77 22.07 -5.96
N ASN A 194 8.28 22.76 -6.97
CA ASN A 194 9.60 22.49 -7.53
C ASN A 194 10.65 23.50 -7.01
N PHE A 195 11.71 22.99 -6.38
CA PHE A 195 12.87 23.74 -5.85
C PHE A 195 14.14 23.43 -6.66
N GLY A 196 14.01 23.16 -7.95
CA GLY A 196 15.10 22.77 -8.84
C GLY A 196 15.44 21.29 -8.68
N ASN A 197 16.49 21.01 -7.90
CA ASN A 197 16.98 19.64 -7.70
C ASN A 197 16.12 18.83 -6.72
N GLN A 198 15.23 19.50 -5.97
CA GLN A 198 14.33 18.87 -5.02
C GLN A 198 12.91 19.32 -5.27
N ARG A 199 11.96 18.46 -4.92
CA ARG A 199 10.54 18.69 -5.16
C ARG A 199 9.73 18.16 -4.01
N PHE A 200 8.66 18.87 -3.68
CA PHE A 200 7.59 18.34 -2.85
C PHE A 200 6.47 17.86 -3.75
N PHE A 201 6.13 16.58 -3.68
CA PHE A 201 4.85 16.11 -4.17
C PHE A 201 3.82 16.15 -3.05
N THR A 202 2.63 16.68 -3.32
CA THR A 202 1.59 16.89 -2.32
C THR A 202 0.32 16.13 -2.66
N ILE A 203 -0.25 15.45 -1.66
CA ILE A 203 -1.57 14.83 -1.71
C ILE A 203 -2.38 15.39 -0.54
N ILE A 204 -3.54 15.97 -0.83
CA ILE A 204 -4.48 16.44 0.20
C ILE A 204 -5.70 15.54 0.17
N ARG A 205 -6.03 14.95 1.32
CA ARG A 205 -7.24 14.12 1.49
C ARG A 205 -7.80 14.34 2.89
N ASN A 206 -9.10 14.55 3.02
CA ASN A 206 -9.78 14.74 4.30
C ASN A 206 -9.07 15.74 5.23
N ASN A 207 -8.64 16.88 4.68
CA ASN A 207 -7.87 17.92 5.38
C ASN A 207 -6.53 17.46 5.98
N VAL A 208 -5.99 16.31 5.57
CA VAL A 208 -4.62 15.90 5.87
C VAL A 208 -3.76 16.14 4.64
N ILE A 209 -2.62 16.79 4.86
CA ILE A 209 -1.61 17.09 3.84
C ILE A 209 -0.52 16.04 3.94
N PHE A 210 -0.25 15.34 2.84
CA PHE A 210 0.92 14.49 2.70
C PHE A 210 1.87 15.16 1.73
N ALA A 211 3.05 15.57 2.22
CA ALA A 211 4.08 16.20 1.42
C ALA A 211 5.34 15.32 1.41
N TYR A 212 5.78 14.94 0.21
CA TYR A 212 6.91 14.04 -0.01
C TYR A 212 8.04 14.82 -0.66
N LEU A 213 9.16 14.97 0.06
CA LEU A 213 10.38 15.57 -0.43
C LEU A 213 11.23 14.52 -1.16
N VAL A 214 11.56 14.79 -2.43
CA VAL A 214 12.37 13.91 -3.29
C VAL A 214 13.27 14.70 -4.23
N GLU A 215 14.30 14.05 -4.76
CA GLU A 215 15.07 14.55 -5.90
C GLU A 215 14.47 14.08 -7.23
N ASN A 216 14.05 12.81 -7.30
CA ASN A 216 13.37 12.21 -8.45
C ASN A 216 12.17 11.38 -8.00
N ALA A 217 11.16 11.27 -8.88
CA ALA A 217 9.98 10.45 -8.63
C ALA A 217 9.73 9.51 -9.80
N ASN A 218 10.22 8.28 -9.69
CA ASN A 218 9.89 7.20 -10.62
C ASN A 218 8.45 6.71 -10.41
N LYS A 219 7.99 5.83 -11.30
CA LYS A 219 6.64 5.26 -11.27
C LYS A 219 6.34 4.49 -9.99
N LEU A 220 7.32 3.75 -9.46
CA LEU A 220 7.19 3.00 -8.21
C LEU A 220 6.96 3.95 -7.02
N PHE A 221 7.73 5.03 -6.95
CA PHE A 221 7.61 6.08 -5.94
C PHE A 221 6.20 6.69 -5.93
N LYS A 222 5.72 7.15 -7.09
CA LYS A 222 4.38 7.76 -7.23
C LYS A 222 3.26 6.83 -6.77
N ARG A 223 3.39 5.54 -7.10
CA ARG A 223 2.45 4.51 -6.64
C ARG A 223 2.47 4.34 -5.12
N TYR A 224 3.66 4.31 -4.51
CA TYR A 224 3.80 4.17 -3.06
C TYR A 224 3.29 5.37 -2.28
N MET A 225 3.40 6.59 -2.80
CA MET A 225 2.75 7.74 -2.17
C MET A 225 1.25 7.51 -1.95
N GLN A 226 0.54 7.03 -2.97
CA GLN A 226 -0.90 6.77 -2.88
C GLN A 226 -1.24 5.65 -1.90
N ILE A 227 -0.43 4.57 -1.87
CA ILE A 227 -0.62 3.46 -0.92
C ILE A 227 -0.39 3.92 0.52
N VAL A 228 0.63 4.74 0.77
CA VAL A 228 0.94 5.28 2.09
C VAL A 228 -0.20 6.15 2.62
N VAL A 229 -0.82 6.97 1.77
CA VAL A 229 -2.02 7.73 2.15
C VAL A 229 -3.14 6.80 2.59
N ASP A 230 -3.45 5.76 1.80
CA ASP A 230 -4.50 4.80 2.13
C ASP A 230 -4.21 4.05 3.45
N GLU A 231 -2.97 3.58 3.65
CA GLU A 231 -2.58 2.90 4.89
C GLU A 231 -2.61 3.82 6.11
N PHE A 232 -2.27 5.10 5.96
CA PHE A 232 -2.36 6.07 7.07
C PHE A 232 -3.80 6.23 7.55
N PHE A 233 -4.75 6.48 6.64
CA PHE A 233 -6.16 6.61 7.01
C PHE A 233 -6.74 5.30 7.55
N SER A 234 -6.35 4.16 6.97
CA SER A 234 -6.80 2.86 7.49
C SER A 234 -6.30 2.58 8.90
N SER A 235 -5.12 3.08 9.27
CA SER A 235 -4.50 2.82 10.57
C SER A 235 -4.94 3.79 11.65
N TYR A 236 -5.23 5.05 11.28
CA TYR A 236 -5.39 6.14 12.24
C TYR A 236 -6.72 6.90 12.14
N LYS A 237 -7.76 6.30 11.56
CA LYS A 237 -9.05 6.98 11.36
C LYS A 237 -9.61 7.56 12.68
N LYS A 238 -9.58 6.78 13.77
CA LYS A 238 -10.16 7.20 15.06
C LYS A 238 -9.34 8.30 15.72
N GLU A 239 -8.03 8.16 15.65
CA GLU A 239 -7.05 9.09 16.19
C GLU A 239 -7.13 10.46 15.50
N LEU A 240 -7.40 10.46 14.18
CA LEU A 240 -7.63 11.69 13.42
C LEU A 240 -8.95 12.37 13.80
N GLU A 241 -10.03 11.61 14.04
CA GLU A 241 -11.33 12.15 14.47
C GLU A 241 -11.28 12.76 15.88
N GLN A 242 -10.42 12.23 16.75
CA GLN A 242 -10.25 12.65 18.14
C GLN A 242 -8.98 13.47 18.37
N TYR A 243 -8.35 13.96 17.30
CA TYR A 243 -7.05 14.61 17.39
C TYR A 243 -7.11 15.88 18.24
N ASN A 244 -6.31 15.89 19.31
CA ASN A 244 -6.22 16.98 20.29
C ASN A 244 -4.83 17.62 20.34
N GLY A 245 -3.96 17.32 19.37
CA GLY A 245 -2.57 17.76 19.36
C GLY A 245 -1.55 16.69 19.76
N ASP A 246 -1.96 15.56 20.35
CA ASP A 246 -1.04 14.46 20.66
C ASP A 246 -0.65 13.67 19.40
N ILE A 247 0.66 13.64 19.12
CA ILE A 247 1.24 12.94 17.96
C ILE A 247 1.69 11.50 18.28
N SER A 248 1.69 11.12 19.57
CA SER A 248 2.16 9.81 20.03
C SER A 248 1.52 8.63 19.32
N PRO A 249 0.21 8.64 19.00
CA PRO A 249 -0.43 7.53 18.28
C PRO A 249 0.18 7.25 16.91
N PHE A 250 0.71 8.27 16.22
CA PHE A 250 1.20 8.15 14.84
C PHE A 250 2.64 7.65 14.75
N LYS A 251 3.39 7.54 15.86
CA LYS A 251 4.80 7.11 15.87
C LYS A 251 5.02 5.74 15.22
N GLY A 252 4.05 4.83 15.35
CA GLY A 252 4.11 3.50 14.75
C GLY A 252 4.09 3.50 13.22
N PHE A 253 3.75 4.62 12.58
CA PHE A 253 3.62 4.71 11.13
C PHE A 253 4.94 4.54 10.38
N GLU A 254 6.06 4.78 11.05
CA GLU A 254 7.40 4.52 10.49
C GLU A 254 7.54 3.08 9.99
N ASN A 255 6.97 2.10 10.71
CA ASN A 255 6.99 0.70 10.29
C ASN A 255 6.24 0.47 8.98
N THR A 256 5.18 1.24 8.71
CA THR A 256 4.45 1.21 7.45
C THR A 256 5.23 1.86 6.33
N LEU A 257 5.84 3.02 6.57
CA LEU A 257 6.69 3.69 5.59
C LEU A 257 7.87 2.84 5.15
N ASN A 258 8.52 2.18 6.11
CA ASN A 258 9.67 1.31 5.87
C ASN A 258 9.32 0.07 5.04
N LYS A 259 8.04 -0.24 4.79
CA LYS A 259 7.67 -1.28 3.81
C LYS A 259 7.92 -0.83 2.37
N TYR A 260 7.83 0.47 2.12
CA TYR A 260 7.76 1.07 0.78
C TYR A 260 8.99 1.93 0.44
N PHE A 261 9.60 2.55 1.44
CA PHE A 261 10.71 3.47 1.27
C PHE A 261 11.90 3.05 2.13
N LYS A 262 13.12 3.30 1.64
CA LYS A 262 14.34 3.25 2.45
C LYS A 262 14.69 4.67 2.88
N ILE A 263 14.60 4.98 4.18
CA ILE A 263 14.76 6.33 4.76
C ILE A 263 15.51 6.30 6.10
#